data_AF-A0A9Q0N0P2-F1
#
_entry.id   AF-A0A9Q0N0P2-F1
#
_cell.length_a   1.000
_cell.length_b   1.000
_cell.length_c   1.000
_cell.angle_alpha   90.00
_cell.angle_beta   90.00
_cell.angle_gamma   90.00
#
_symmetry.space_group_name_H-M   'P 1'
#
loop_
_entity.id
_entity.type
_entity.pdbx_description
1 polymer ?
#
loop_
_entity_poly.entity_id
_entity_poly.type
_entity_poly.pdbx_seq_one_letter_code
_entity_poly.pdbx_strand_id
1 'polypeptide(L)'
;MALPFFHAITGCDTVSAFFGVGKVTAWQVCNLTGDELTHAFLNIKFADIEQIQTSEHFKIIEKFVILLYDYKNYHPPNTHGSINAARQFLFVKKSRSLKNCPPTNDALLQHLKRAIYQGRFIWGTLSKICLDIPPATNWG
;
A
#
# COMPACT_ATOMS: atom_id res chain seq x y z
N MET A 1 10.28 -0.70 13.11
CA MET A 1 9.69 -1.47 11.99
C MET A 1 8.17 -1.39 12.03
N ALA A 2 7.54 -1.04 10.93
CA ALA A 2 6.08 -0.92 10.81
C ALA A 2 5.40 -2.26 10.45
N LEU A 3 5.88 -3.38 11.00
CA LEU A 3 5.50 -4.75 10.63
C LEU A 3 3.98 -5.04 10.64
N PRO A 4 3.20 -4.60 11.65
CA PRO A 4 1.75 -4.80 11.62
C PRO A 4 1.10 -4.13 10.42
N PHE A 5 1.52 -2.91 10.08
CA PHE A 5 0.99 -2.20 8.94
C PHE A 5 1.44 -2.82 7.62
N PHE A 6 2.70 -3.23 7.52
CA PHE A 6 3.21 -4.00 6.37
C PHE A 6 2.39 -5.27 6.15
N HIS A 7 2.09 -6.02 7.21
CA HIS A 7 1.27 -7.23 7.13
C HIS A 7 -0.14 -6.92 6.61
N ALA A 8 -0.80 -5.88 7.14
CA ALA A 8 -2.12 -5.44 6.69
C ALA A 8 -2.12 -5.01 5.22
N ILE A 9 -1.24 -4.08 4.83
CA ILE A 9 -1.24 -3.50 3.47
C ILE A 9 -0.85 -4.52 2.39
N THR A 10 -0.09 -5.55 2.73
CA THR A 10 0.25 -6.64 1.80
C THR A 10 -0.74 -7.81 1.86
N GLY A 11 -1.87 -7.65 2.56
CA GLY A 11 -2.97 -8.60 2.68
C GLY A 11 -2.96 -9.45 3.96
N CYS A 12 -4.10 -9.53 4.62
CA CYS A 12 -4.34 -10.39 5.78
C CYS A 12 -5.80 -10.89 5.74
N ASP A 13 -6.32 -11.45 6.85
CA ASP A 13 -7.69 -11.99 6.87
C ASP A 13 -8.77 -10.95 6.56
N THR A 14 -8.51 -9.66 6.81
CA THR A 14 -9.47 -8.57 6.65
C THR A 14 -9.07 -7.53 5.60
N VAL A 15 -7.90 -7.66 4.99
CA VAL A 15 -7.38 -6.78 3.94
C VAL A 15 -7.00 -7.65 2.75
N SER A 16 -7.54 -7.35 1.56
CA SER A 16 -7.24 -8.13 0.36
C SER A 16 -5.74 -8.19 0.08
N ALA A 17 -5.28 -9.24 -0.60
CA ALA A 17 -3.91 -9.32 -1.10
C ALA A 17 -3.79 -8.72 -2.51
N PHE A 18 -2.61 -8.22 -2.85
CA PHE A 18 -2.29 -7.85 -4.23
C PHE A 18 -2.13 -9.12 -5.09
N PHE A 19 -2.85 -9.19 -6.20
CA PHE A 19 -2.85 -10.37 -7.06
C PHE A 19 -1.45 -10.70 -7.57
N GLY A 20 -1.03 -11.97 -7.40
CA GLY A 20 0.27 -12.44 -7.86
C GLY A 20 1.47 -11.98 -7.02
N VAL A 21 1.24 -11.29 -5.90
CA VAL A 21 2.31 -10.78 -5.01
C VAL A 21 2.32 -11.57 -3.71
N GLY A 22 3.41 -12.31 -3.47
CA GLY A 22 3.64 -13.00 -2.19
C GLY A 22 4.32 -12.10 -1.14
N LYS A 23 4.25 -12.49 0.15
CA LYS A 23 4.93 -11.78 1.25
C LYS A 23 6.44 -11.66 1.05
N VAL A 24 7.08 -12.70 0.51
CA VAL A 24 8.51 -12.71 0.21
C VAL A 24 8.86 -11.62 -0.81
N THR A 25 8.09 -11.53 -1.91
CA THR A 25 8.26 -10.46 -2.92
C THR A 25 8.02 -9.10 -2.31
N ALA A 26 6.95 -8.93 -1.54
CA ALA A 26 6.66 -7.65 -0.90
C ALA A 26 7.76 -7.22 0.09
N TRP A 27 8.35 -8.18 0.82
CA TRP A 27 9.46 -7.93 1.72
C TRP A 27 10.73 -7.53 0.97
N GLN A 28 11.03 -8.19 -0.15
CA GLN A 28 12.15 -7.78 -1.02
C GLN A 28 11.98 -6.34 -1.50
N VAL A 29 10.78 -5.97 -1.96
CA VAL A 29 10.50 -4.59 -2.38
C VAL A 29 10.59 -3.62 -1.21
N CYS A 30 10.11 -4.00 -0.01
CA CYS A 30 10.23 -3.19 1.19
C CYS A 30 11.70 -2.86 1.51
N ASN A 31 12.60 -3.85 1.38
CA ASN A 31 14.04 -3.64 1.57
C ASN A 31 14.67 -2.75 0.49
N LEU A 32 14.17 -2.78 -0.75
CA LEU A 32 14.63 -1.89 -1.82
C LEU A 32 14.23 -0.43 -1.58
N THR A 33 13.04 -0.20 -1.01
CA THR A 33 12.54 1.15 -0.70
C THR A 33 13.08 1.71 0.62
N GLY A 34 13.62 0.85 1.50
CA GLY A 34 14.35 1.24 2.70
C GLY A 34 13.55 2.04 3.73
N ASP A 35 14.23 2.99 4.37
CA ASP A 35 13.72 3.76 5.51
C ASP A 35 12.55 4.67 5.14
N GLU A 36 12.52 5.21 3.92
CA GLU A 36 11.47 6.09 3.42
C GLU A 36 10.09 5.42 3.52
N LEU A 37 9.98 4.16 3.08
CA LEU A 37 8.74 3.40 3.19
C LEU A 37 8.38 3.08 4.64
N THR A 38 9.38 2.76 5.46
CA THR A 38 9.15 2.51 6.89
C THR A 38 8.59 3.76 7.57
N HIS A 39 9.13 4.94 7.26
CA HIS A 39 8.60 6.23 7.74
C HIS A 39 7.19 6.49 7.22
N ALA A 40 6.91 6.22 5.93
CA ALA A 40 5.56 6.36 5.38
C ALA A 40 4.55 5.46 6.12
N PHE A 41 4.88 4.18 6.36
CA PHE A 41 4.00 3.27 7.10
C PHE A 41 3.75 3.70 8.55
N LEU A 42 4.77 4.25 9.22
CA LEU A 42 4.62 4.72 10.60
C LEU A 42 3.75 5.97 10.70
N ASN A 43 3.80 6.86 9.71
CA ASN A 43 3.14 8.16 9.77
C ASN A 43 1.77 8.17 9.09
N ILE A 44 1.56 7.40 8.01
CA ILE A 44 0.31 7.44 7.26
C ILE A 44 -0.89 7.01 8.09
N LYS A 45 -0.65 6.19 9.11
CA LYS A 45 -1.70 5.78 10.04
C LYS A 45 -2.32 6.98 10.75
N PHE A 46 -1.59 8.08 10.95
CA PHE A 46 -2.07 9.30 11.62
C PHE A 46 -2.63 10.36 10.67
N ALA A 47 -2.57 10.14 9.36
CA ALA A 47 -3.09 11.08 8.38
C ALA A 47 -4.60 11.26 8.53
N ASP A 48 -5.07 12.49 8.25
CA ASP A 48 -6.50 12.76 8.07
C ASP A 48 -7.01 11.99 6.85
N ILE A 49 -8.11 11.25 7.03
CA ILE A 49 -8.66 10.36 6.01
C ILE A 49 -9.00 11.08 4.70
N GLU A 50 -9.43 12.34 4.81
CA GLU A 50 -9.77 13.19 3.66
C GLU A 50 -8.52 13.69 2.91
N GLN A 51 -7.35 13.64 3.55
CA GLN A 51 -6.08 14.14 3.00
C GLN A 51 -5.06 13.02 2.70
N ILE A 52 -5.42 11.74 2.93
CA ILE A 52 -4.51 10.61 2.71
C ILE A 52 -3.93 10.65 1.29
N GLN A 53 -4.79 10.81 0.27
CA GLN A 53 -4.39 10.70 -1.14
C GLN A 53 -3.38 11.76 -1.58
N THR A 54 -3.42 12.95 -0.98
CA THR A 54 -2.51 14.06 -1.30
C THR A 54 -1.23 14.04 -0.47
N SER A 55 -1.16 13.20 0.56
CA SER A 55 0.00 13.09 1.44
C SER A 55 1.25 12.56 0.74
N GLU A 56 2.41 13.00 1.19
CA GLU A 56 3.71 12.46 0.74
C GLU A 56 3.81 10.95 1.01
N HIS A 57 3.28 10.49 2.16
CA HIS A 57 3.28 9.07 2.51
C HIS A 57 2.49 8.22 1.51
N PHE A 58 1.38 8.73 0.97
CA PHE A 58 0.65 8.03 -0.07
C PHE A 58 1.49 7.84 -1.33
N LYS A 59 2.25 8.87 -1.77
CA LYS A 59 3.14 8.76 -2.94
C LYS A 59 4.23 7.71 -2.74
N ILE A 60 4.80 7.63 -1.54
CA ILE A 60 5.80 6.62 -1.18
C ILE A 60 5.19 5.20 -1.23
N ILE A 61 3.97 5.05 -0.71
CA ILE A 61 3.25 3.76 -0.75
C ILE A 61 2.80 3.41 -2.17
N GLU A 62 2.37 4.39 -2.96
CA GLU A 62 2.04 4.23 -4.37
C GLU A 62 3.25 3.67 -5.13
N LYS A 63 4.43 4.26 -4.92
CA LYS A 63 5.71 3.78 -5.45
C LYS A 63 6.00 2.34 -5.02
N PHE A 64 5.83 2.02 -3.73
CA PHE A 64 5.97 0.65 -3.22
C PHE A 64 5.05 -0.33 -3.98
N VAL A 65 3.77 0.01 -4.16
CA VAL A 65 2.81 -0.86 -4.86
C VAL A 65 3.14 -1.00 -6.35
N ILE A 66 3.60 0.05 -7.02
CA ILE A 66 4.09 -0.06 -8.40
C ILE A 66 5.25 -1.08 -8.48
N LEU A 67 6.19 -1.00 -7.54
CA LEU A 67 7.34 -1.90 -7.51
C LEU A 67 6.94 -3.34 -7.22
N LEU A 68 5.88 -3.61 -6.47
CA LEU A 68 5.39 -5.00 -6.30
C LEU A 68 5.14 -5.72 -7.63
N TYR A 69 4.78 -4.97 -8.68
CA TYR A 69 4.52 -5.52 -10.00
C TYR A 69 5.72 -5.42 -10.95
N ASP A 70 6.68 -4.52 -10.73
CA ASP A 70 7.78 -4.31 -11.69
C ASP A 70 9.19 -4.16 -11.09
N TYR A 71 9.42 -4.64 -9.86
CA TYR A 71 10.70 -4.47 -9.17
C TYR A 71 11.91 -5.04 -9.92
N LYS A 72 11.71 -6.07 -10.77
CA LYS A 72 12.80 -6.66 -11.57
C LYS A 72 13.30 -5.73 -12.69
N ASN A 73 12.45 -4.81 -13.14
CA ASN A 73 12.79 -3.80 -14.14
C ASN A 73 13.00 -2.43 -13.49
N TYR A 74 13.13 -2.38 -12.16
CA TYR A 74 13.39 -1.15 -11.44
C TYR A 74 14.76 -0.60 -11.78
N HIS A 75 14.79 0.60 -12.36
CA HIS A 75 15.99 1.39 -12.57
C HIS A 75 15.76 2.79 -11.99
N PRO A 76 16.45 3.20 -10.92
CA PRO A 76 16.48 4.60 -10.51
C PRO A 76 17.03 5.46 -11.66
N PRO A 77 16.45 6.63 -12.02
CA PRO A 77 15.30 7.32 -11.41
C PRO A 77 13.94 7.04 -12.08
N ASN A 78 13.86 6.11 -13.03
CA ASN A 78 12.70 5.81 -13.90
C ASN A 78 11.58 5.04 -13.19
N THR A 79 11.17 5.49 -12.02
CA THR A 79 9.95 4.96 -11.42
C THR A 79 8.77 5.56 -12.18
N HIS A 80 7.91 4.72 -12.77
CA HIS A 80 6.68 5.16 -13.41
C HIS A 80 5.96 6.18 -12.51
N GLY A 81 5.51 7.30 -13.08
CA GLY A 81 4.95 8.44 -12.35
C GLY A 81 3.85 8.05 -11.34
N SER A 82 2.58 8.11 -11.75
CA SER A 82 1.47 7.64 -10.91
C SER A 82 1.21 6.14 -11.12
N ILE A 83 0.48 5.51 -10.20
CA ILE A 83 0.09 4.09 -10.35
C ILE A 83 -0.77 3.86 -11.59
N ASN A 84 -1.57 4.84 -12.00
CA ASN A 84 -2.36 4.79 -13.23
C ASN A 84 -1.46 4.80 -14.47
N ALA A 85 -0.40 5.64 -14.48
CA ALA A 85 0.59 5.64 -15.55
C ALA A 85 1.36 4.31 -15.60
N ALA A 86 1.75 3.76 -14.45
CA ALA A 86 2.37 2.44 -14.35
C ALA A 86 1.44 1.34 -14.88
N ARG A 87 0.16 1.36 -14.47
CA ARG A 87 -0.87 0.41 -14.92
C ARG A 87 -1.04 0.47 -16.43
N GLN A 88 -1.13 1.67 -17.02
CA GLN A 88 -1.23 1.86 -18.47
C GLN A 88 0.02 1.32 -19.19
N PHE A 89 1.22 1.67 -18.71
CA PHE A 89 2.46 1.21 -19.31
C PHE A 89 2.58 -0.32 -19.29
N LEU A 90 2.31 -0.94 -18.14
CA LEU A 90 2.40 -2.39 -17.98
C LEU A 90 1.37 -3.14 -18.85
N PHE A 91 0.17 -2.57 -19.00
CA PHE A 91 -0.85 -3.13 -19.88
C PHE A 91 -0.48 -2.98 -21.36
N VAL A 92 -0.15 -1.77 -21.80
CA VAL A 92 0.04 -1.45 -23.23
C VAL A 92 1.41 -1.87 -23.76
N LYS A 93 2.49 -1.62 -23.00
CA LYS A 93 3.88 -1.79 -23.47
C LYS A 93 4.50 -3.11 -23.06
N LYS A 94 4.02 -3.73 -21.97
CA LYS A 94 4.48 -5.05 -21.51
C LYS A 94 3.46 -6.16 -21.75
N SER A 95 2.33 -5.85 -22.41
CA SER A 95 1.24 -6.79 -22.75
C SER A 95 0.77 -7.64 -21.57
N ARG A 96 0.76 -7.09 -20.35
CA ARG A 96 0.29 -7.80 -19.16
C ARG A 96 -1.22 -7.82 -19.12
N SER A 97 -1.79 -8.93 -18.66
CA SER A 97 -3.22 -8.99 -18.34
C SER A 97 -3.58 -8.00 -17.21
N LEU A 98 -4.81 -7.48 -17.19
CA LEU A 98 -5.27 -6.49 -16.20
C LEU A 98 -5.03 -6.88 -14.72
N LYS A 99 -5.10 -8.18 -14.41
CA LYS A 99 -4.83 -8.74 -13.07
C LYS A 99 -3.35 -8.71 -12.67
N ASN A 100 -2.45 -8.66 -13.64
CA ASN A 100 -0.99 -8.58 -13.45
C ASN A 100 -0.46 -7.14 -13.54
N CYS A 101 -1.35 -6.16 -13.42
CA CYS A 101 -1.03 -4.75 -13.33
C CYS A 101 -1.39 -4.23 -11.92
N PRO A 102 -0.70 -3.19 -11.43
CA PRO A 102 -1.02 -2.57 -10.14
C PRO A 102 -2.46 -2.02 -10.15
N PRO A 103 -3.10 -1.87 -8.97
CA PRO A 103 -4.45 -1.34 -8.87
C PRO A 103 -4.58 0.08 -9.46
N THR A 104 -5.81 0.56 -9.65
CA THR A 104 -6.02 1.99 -9.92
C THR A 104 -5.70 2.80 -8.67
N ASN A 105 -5.50 4.10 -8.84
CA ASN A 105 -5.26 5.00 -7.71
C ASN A 105 -6.41 4.96 -6.68
N ASP A 106 -7.67 4.96 -7.13
CA ASP A 106 -8.84 4.85 -6.24
C ASP A 106 -8.90 3.52 -5.49
N ALA A 107 -8.59 2.41 -6.18
CA ALA A 107 -8.55 1.10 -5.53
C ALA A 107 -7.41 1.01 -4.51
N LEU A 108 -6.26 1.61 -4.79
CA LEU A 108 -5.17 1.74 -3.82
C LEU A 108 -5.59 2.57 -2.61
N LEU A 109 -6.32 3.67 -2.82
CA LEU A 109 -6.82 4.50 -1.72
C LEU A 109 -7.75 3.72 -0.79
N GLN A 110 -8.73 2.99 -1.33
CA GLN A 110 -9.63 2.18 -0.50
C GLN A 110 -8.88 1.04 0.21
N HIS A 111 -7.98 0.36 -0.49
CA HIS A 111 -7.13 -0.67 0.09
C HIS A 111 -6.28 -0.14 1.25
N LEU A 112 -5.70 1.05 1.06
CA LEU A 112 -4.90 1.72 2.09
C LEU A 112 -5.76 2.12 3.29
N LYS A 113 -6.97 2.66 3.08
CA LYS A 113 -7.91 2.93 4.16
C LYS A 113 -8.19 1.65 4.96
N ARG A 114 -8.49 0.53 4.29
CA ARG A 114 -8.74 -0.75 4.96
C ARG A 114 -7.51 -1.27 5.72
N ALA A 115 -6.30 -1.09 5.17
CA ALA A 115 -5.06 -1.43 5.85
C ALA A 115 -4.79 -0.56 7.09
N ILE A 116 -5.10 0.74 7.03
CA ILE A 116 -5.02 1.65 8.20
C ILE A 116 -6.05 1.23 9.24
N TYR A 117 -7.28 0.92 8.84
CA TYR A 117 -8.30 0.42 9.76
C TYR A 117 -7.79 -0.77 10.57
N GLN A 118 -7.29 -1.79 9.88
CA GLN A 118 -6.76 -2.99 10.52
C GLN A 118 -5.51 -2.70 11.37
N GLY A 119 -4.51 -2.03 10.79
CA GLY A 119 -3.22 -1.83 11.46
C GLY A 119 -3.25 -0.83 12.61
N ARG A 120 -4.03 0.25 12.50
CA ARG A 120 -4.13 1.30 13.51
C ARG A 120 -5.25 1.04 14.51
N PHE A 121 -6.47 0.85 14.01
CA PHE A 121 -7.65 0.90 14.87
C PHE A 121 -8.01 -0.45 15.47
N ILE A 122 -7.72 -1.56 14.79
CA ILE A 122 -7.95 -2.90 15.33
C ILE A 122 -6.71 -3.38 16.10
N TRP A 123 -5.55 -3.49 15.44
CA TRP A 123 -4.35 -4.01 16.08
C TRP A 123 -3.63 -3.00 16.97
N GLY A 124 -3.60 -1.73 16.57
CA GLY A 124 -2.91 -0.67 17.31
C GLY A 124 -3.58 -0.25 18.61
N THR A 125 -4.80 -0.75 18.90
CA THR A 125 -5.58 -0.42 20.09
C THR A 125 -5.78 -1.61 21.03
N LEU A 126 -5.22 -2.80 20.72
CA LEU A 126 -5.43 -4.03 21.50
C LEU A 126 -5.04 -3.91 22.98
N SER A 127 -4.17 -2.96 23.34
CA SER A 127 -3.77 -2.69 24.72
C SER A 127 -4.71 -1.75 25.49
N LYS A 128 -5.75 -1.21 24.83
CA LYS A 128 -6.71 -0.29 25.44
C LYS A 128 -7.93 -1.04 25.96
N ILE A 129 -8.38 -0.67 27.14
CA ILE A 129 -9.59 -1.24 27.79
C ILE A 129 -10.86 -0.85 27.02
N CYS A 130 -10.90 0.35 26.44
CA CYS A 130 -12.00 0.84 25.62
C CYS A 130 -11.48 1.14 24.20
N LEU A 131 -12.10 0.52 23.21
CA LEU A 131 -11.71 0.62 21.81
C LEU A 131 -12.53 1.73 21.14
N ASP A 132 -11.91 2.88 20.92
CA ASP A 132 -12.47 3.95 20.08
C ASP A 132 -12.20 3.61 18.59
N ILE A 133 -13.07 2.75 18.04
CA ILE A 133 -12.97 2.25 16.68
C ILE A 133 -13.94 3.02 15.78
N PRO A 134 -13.47 3.68 14.71
CA PRO A 134 -14.35 4.38 13.78
C PRO A 134 -15.23 3.39 12.98
N PRO A 135 -16.34 3.86 12.38
CA PRO A 135 -17.20 3.00 11.56
C PRO A 135 -16.44 2.39 10.38
N ALA A 136 -16.52 1.07 10.22
CA ALA A 136 -15.79 0.32 9.19
C ALA A 136 -16.17 0.73 7.75
N THR A 137 -17.36 1.29 7.55
CA THR A 137 -17.88 1.73 6.24
C THR A 137 -17.08 2.87 5.62
N ASN A 138 -16.37 3.65 6.44
CA ASN A 138 -15.60 4.81 5.97
C ASN A 138 -14.15 4.43 5.61
N TRP A 139 -13.76 3.17 5.83
CA TRP A 139 -12.37 2.71 5.74
C TRP A 139 -12.15 1.59 4.71
N GLY A 140 -12.67 1.78 3.49
CA GLY A 140 -12.34 0.92 2.33
C GLY A 140 -13.23 -0.29 2.15
#